data_AF-A0A6B1FMG4-F1
#
_entry.id   AF-A0A6B1FMG4-F1
#
_cell.length_a   1.000
_cell.length_b   1.000
_cell.length_c   1.000
_cell.angle_alpha   90.00
_cell.angle_beta   90.00
_cell.angle_gamma   90.00
#
_symmetry.space_group_name_H-M   'P 1'
#
loop_
_entity.id
_entity.type
_entity.pdbx_description
1 polymer ?
#
loop_
_entity_poly.entity_id
_entity_poly.type
_entity_poly.pdbx_seq_one_letter_code
_entity_poly.pdbx_strand_id
1 'polypeptide(L)'
;MGWIKGLFGGSGPDKTDYHEDARALVEEGRFQDALNSFNLALKESPGDPIILQEIAMVYTRIGMSDEAAKTYRHVLRKHPDTAGAHYGLGFLLRRAGQKRAAVDHLSTFLANPPQGSEYEQHISHARSTLATLMRELEQGSADGDG
;
A
#
# COMPACT_ATOMS: atom_id res chain seq x y z
N MET A 1 -54.34 -33.15 2.22
CA MET A 1 -52.90 -33.50 2.08
C MET A 1 -52.17 -32.28 1.55
N GLY A 2 -51.46 -31.54 2.41
CA GLY A 2 -50.69 -30.35 2.01
C GLY A 2 -49.21 -30.59 2.27
N TRP A 3 -48.43 -30.67 1.19
CA TRP A 3 -46.97 -30.77 1.24
C TRP A 3 -46.38 -29.50 0.64
N ILE A 4 -45.20 -29.14 1.15
CA ILE A 4 -44.24 -28.09 0.73
C ILE A 4 -44.50 -26.64 1.19
N LYS A 5 -43.83 -26.29 2.30
CA LYS A 5 -43.15 -24.99 2.38
C LYS A 5 -41.82 -25.19 3.10
N GLY A 6 -40.80 -25.54 2.33
CA GLY A 6 -39.42 -25.28 2.71
C GLY A 6 -39.18 -23.77 2.60
N LEU A 7 -39.02 -23.12 3.74
CA LEU A 7 -38.43 -21.79 3.86
C LEU A 7 -37.21 -21.91 4.77
N PHE A 8 -36.22 -22.66 4.30
CA PHE A 8 -34.83 -22.33 4.64
C PHE A 8 -34.46 -21.09 3.81
N GLY A 9 -34.99 -19.94 4.21
CA GLY A 9 -34.35 -18.66 3.93
C GLY A 9 -33.18 -18.55 4.89
N GLY A 10 -32.13 -19.34 4.65
CA GLY A 10 -30.86 -19.08 5.28
C GLY A 10 -30.39 -17.72 4.80
N SER A 11 -30.61 -16.69 5.61
CA SER A 11 -29.69 -15.57 5.64
C SER A 11 -28.38 -16.16 6.13
N GLY A 12 -27.61 -16.76 5.21
CA GLY A 12 -26.19 -16.97 5.46
C GLY A 12 -25.59 -15.64 5.90
N PRO A 13 -24.49 -15.64 6.67
CA PRO A 13 -23.81 -14.41 7.02
C PRO A 13 -23.69 -13.58 5.74
N ASP A 14 -24.19 -12.34 5.79
CA ASP A 14 -24.06 -11.36 4.72
C ASP A 14 -22.63 -11.49 4.21
N LYS A 15 -22.44 -11.75 2.90
CA LYS A 15 -21.12 -12.12 2.35
C LYS A 15 -20.14 -11.09 2.88
N THR A 16 -19.30 -11.51 3.81
CA THR A 16 -18.46 -10.57 4.55
C THR A 16 -17.52 -9.97 3.54
N ASP A 17 -17.62 -8.66 3.33
CA ASP A 17 -16.63 -7.96 2.52
C ASP A 17 -15.32 -7.95 3.32
N TYR A 18 -14.49 -8.93 3.03
CA TYR A 18 -13.21 -9.12 3.70
C TYR A 18 -12.26 -7.94 3.48
N HIS A 19 -12.47 -7.15 2.41
CA HIS A 19 -11.68 -5.96 2.15
C HIS A 19 -12.08 -4.84 3.12
N GLU A 20 -13.39 -4.56 3.23
CA GLU A 20 -13.89 -3.54 4.16
C GLU A 20 -13.65 -3.92 5.63
N ASP A 21 -13.82 -5.19 6.00
CA ASP A 21 -13.47 -5.70 7.33
C ASP A 21 -11.97 -5.49 7.64
N ALA A 22 -11.10 -5.81 6.68
CA ALA A 22 -9.67 -5.57 6.84
C ALA A 22 -9.35 -4.09 7.05
N ARG A 23 -9.97 -3.17 6.31
CA ARG A 23 -9.80 -1.72 6.50
C ARG A 23 -10.22 -1.27 7.89
N ALA A 24 -11.37 -1.74 8.39
CA ALA A 24 -11.82 -1.45 9.74
C ALA A 24 -10.80 -1.93 10.80
N LEU A 25 -10.27 -3.15 10.64
CA LEU A 25 -9.24 -3.70 11.52
C LEU A 25 -7.92 -2.91 11.46
N VAL A 26 -7.57 -2.34 10.30
CA VAL A 26 -6.41 -1.44 10.14
C VAL A 26 -6.59 -0.14 10.92
N GLU A 27 -7.80 0.42 10.94
CA GLU A 27 -8.14 1.61 11.73
C GLU A 27 -8.13 1.32 13.24
N GLU A 28 -8.56 0.13 13.66
CA GLU A 28 -8.47 -0.34 15.05
C GLU A 28 -7.03 -0.70 15.48
N GLY A 29 -6.06 -0.72 14.56
CA GLY A 29 -4.68 -1.12 14.82
C GLY A 29 -4.48 -2.63 14.98
N ARG A 30 -5.48 -3.44 14.64
CA ARG A 30 -5.46 -4.92 14.69
C ARG A 30 -4.84 -5.49 13.43
N PHE A 31 -3.56 -5.19 13.21
CA PHE A 31 -2.86 -5.46 11.95
C PHE A 31 -2.82 -6.93 11.53
N GLN A 32 -2.66 -7.85 12.49
CA GLN A 32 -2.61 -9.28 12.16
C GLN A 32 -3.97 -9.80 11.69
N ASP A 33 -5.04 -9.32 12.31
CA ASP A 33 -6.41 -9.67 11.90
C ASP A 33 -6.72 -9.06 10.53
N ALA A 34 -6.33 -7.79 10.31
CA ALA A 34 -6.46 -7.15 9.01
C ALA A 34 -5.75 -7.93 7.89
N LEU A 35 -4.52 -8.42 8.12
CA LEU A 35 -3.81 -9.25 7.16
C LEU A 35 -4.54 -10.57 6.88
N ASN A 36 -5.18 -11.17 7.88
CA ASN A 36 -5.99 -12.36 7.69
C ASN A 36 -7.21 -12.06 6.81
N SER A 37 -7.94 -10.97 7.07
CA SER A 37 -9.09 -10.55 6.27
C SER A 37 -8.67 -10.18 4.85
N PHE A 38 -7.59 -9.42 4.66
CA PHE A 38 -7.05 -9.14 3.32
C PHE A 38 -6.67 -10.43 2.55
N ASN A 39 -6.09 -11.43 3.22
CA ASN A 39 -5.79 -12.71 2.58
C ASN A 39 -7.05 -13.48 2.18
N LEU A 40 -8.17 -13.31 2.89
CA LEU A 40 -9.47 -13.85 2.47
C LEU A 40 -10.00 -13.08 1.26
N ALA A 41 -9.91 -11.74 1.26
CA ALA A 41 -10.27 -10.92 0.11
C ALA A 41 -9.49 -11.30 -1.16
N LEU A 42 -8.18 -11.58 -1.03
CA LEU A 42 -7.35 -12.06 -2.15
C LEU A 42 -7.72 -13.47 -2.64
N LYS A 43 -8.39 -14.30 -1.83
CA LYS A 43 -8.90 -15.60 -2.34
C LYS A 43 -10.07 -15.38 -3.30
N GLU A 44 -10.85 -14.32 -3.10
CA GLU A 44 -11.96 -13.96 -3.98
C GLU A 44 -11.47 -13.20 -5.23
N SER A 45 -10.47 -12.34 -5.06
CA SER A 45 -9.84 -11.56 -6.13
C SER A 45 -8.31 -11.75 -6.16
N PRO A 46 -7.82 -12.87 -6.70
CA PRO A 46 -6.39 -13.16 -6.71
C PRO A 46 -5.57 -12.11 -7.46
N GLY A 47 -4.62 -11.50 -6.76
CA GLY A 47 -3.71 -10.51 -7.35
C GLY A 47 -4.29 -9.11 -7.51
N ASP A 48 -5.41 -8.80 -6.84
CA ASP A 48 -5.96 -7.45 -6.83
C ASP A 48 -4.89 -6.44 -6.34
N PRO A 49 -4.51 -5.45 -7.16
CA PRO A 49 -3.46 -4.50 -6.81
C PRO A 49 -3.84 -3.57 -5.67
N ILE A 50 -5.12 -3.28 -5.48
CA ILE A 50 -5.62 -2.42 -4.39
C ILE A 50 -5.43 -3.17 -3.07
N ILE A 51 -5.87 -4.42 -3.00
CA ILE A 51 -5.72 -5.25 -1.79
C ILE A 51 -4.23 -5.50 -1.49
N LEU A 52 -3.42 -5.83 -2.50
CA LEU A 52 -1.98 -6.00 -2.32
C LEU A 52 -1.27 -4.73 -1.84
N GLN A 53 -1.69 -3.55 -2.32
CA GLN A 53 -1.17 -2.27 -1.84
C GLN A 53 -1.51 -2.05 -0.36
N GLU A 54 -2.73 -2.36 0.07
CA GLU A 54 -3.15 -2.22 1.46
C GLU A 54 -2.42 -3.20 2.39
N ILE A 55 -2.20 -4.45 1.96
CA ILE A 55 -1.33 -5.41 2.66
C ILE A 55 0.09 -4.84 2.83
N ALA A 56 0.67 -4.27 1.77
CA ALA A 56 2.01 -3.67 1.82
C ALA A 56 2.07 -2.46 2.76
N MET A 57 0.99 -1.67 2.83
CA MET A 57 0.84 -0.58 3.79
C MET A 57 0.81 -1.12 5.23
N VAL A 58 0.06 -2.20 5.50
CA VAL A 58 0.05 -2.83 6.82
C VAL A 58 1.44 -3.34 7.20
N TYR A 59 2.14 -4.05 6.30
CA TYR A 59 3.52 -4.47 6.52
C TYR A 59 4.45 -3.29 6.85
N THR A 60 4.26 -2.15 6.18
CA THR A 60 5.00 -0.92 6.46
C THR A 60 4.73 -0.41 7.88
N ARG A 61 3.46 -0.38 8.32
CA ARG A 61 3.06 0.07 9.67
C ARG A 61 3.62 -0.80 10.78
N ILE A 62 3.73 -2.10 10.57
CA ILE A 62 4.27 -3.05 11.58
C ILE A 62 5.78 -3.27 11.47
N GLY A 63 6.48 -2.53 10.60
CA GLY A 63 7.93 -2.57 10.48
C GLY A 63 8.50 -3.69 9.61
N MET A 64 7.65 -4.53 8.99
CA MET A 64 8.02 -5.58 8.04
C MET A 64 8.38 -4.98 6.68
N SER A 65 9.50 -4.24 6.65
CA SER A 65 9.89 -3.39 5.54
C SER A 65 10.25 -4.19 4.28
N ASP A 66 10.81 -5.40 4.45
CA ASP A 66 11.20 -6.26 3.33
C ASP A 66 9.97 -6.86 2.63
N GLU A 67 8.99 -7.35 3.38
CA GLU A 67 7.71 -7.85 2.89
C GLU A 67 6.92 -6.75 2.20
N ALA A 68 6.86 -5.56 2.82
CA ALA A 68 6.23 -4.38 2.23
C ALA A 68 6.87 -4.03 0.88
N ALA A 69 8.20 -3.92 0.82
CA ALA A 69 8.90 -3.58 -0.41
C ALA A 69 8.75 -4.65 -1.50
N LYS A 70 8.77 -5.94 -1.14
CA LYS A 70 8.50 -7.05 -2.07
C LYS A 70 7.08 -6.96 -2.65
N THR A 71 6.11 -6.64 -1.81
CA THR A 71 4.69 -6.54 -2.20
C THR A 71 4.44 -5.32 -3.07
N TYR A 72 4.95 -4.13 -2.72
CA TYR A 72 4.89 -2.95 -3.59
C TYR A 72 5.54 -3.19 -4.95
N ARG A 73 6.72 -3.82 -4.99
CA ARG A 73 7.36 -4.20 -6.27
C ARG A 73 6.51 -5.20 -7.05
N HIS A 74 5.76 -6.09 -6.39
CA HIS A 74 4.83 -6.99 -7.07
C HIS A 74 3.71 -6.22 -7.75
N VAL A 75 3.07 -5.29 -7.02
CA VAL A 75 2.03 -4.41 -7.57
C VAL A 75 2.57 -3.66 -8.79
N LEU A 76 3.72 -2.99 -8.65
CA LEU A 76 4.32 -2.18 -9.73
C LEU A 76 4.76 -2.99 -10.96
N ARG A 77 5.07 -4.29 -10.82
CA ARG A 77 5.34 -5.15 -11.99
C ARG A 77 4.09 -5.41 -12.85
N LYS A 78 2.90 -5.32 -12.26
CA LYS A 78 1.62 -5.59 -12.94
C LYS A 78 0.88 -4.31 -13.28
N HIS A 79 0.98 -3.31 -12.40
CA HIS A 79 0.32 -2.02 -12.47
C HIS A 79 1.37 -0.94 -12.19
N PRO A 80 2.17 -0.58 -13.21
CA PRO A 80 3.29 0.36 -13.04
C PRO A 80 2.82 1.75 -12.62
N ASP A 81 1.57 2.13 -12.89
CA ASP A 81 1.04 3.47 -12.60
C ASP A 81 0.38 3.58 -11.21
N THR A 82 0.48 2.55 -10.36
CA THR A 82 -0.10 2.56 -9.02
C THR A 82 0.64 3.56 -8.11
N ALA A 83 0.11 4.77 -8.01
CA ALA A 83 0.71 5.88 -7.26
C ALA A 83 1.00 5.53 -5.78
N GLY A 84 0.07 4.86 -5.09
CA GLY A 84 0.26 4.45 -3.69
C GLY A 84 1.44 3.49 -3.50
N ALA A 85 1.68 2.59 -4.45
CA ALA A 85 2.83 1.68 -4.42
C ALA A 85 4.16 2.41 -4.68
N HIS A 86 4.18 3.41 -5.56
CA HIS A 86 5.34 4.30 -5.74
C HIS A 86 5.67 5.07 -4.46
N TYR A 87 4.67 5.68 -3.81
CA TYR A 87 4.89 6.39 -2.55
C TYR A 87 5.43 5.46 -1.45
N GLY A 88 4.78 4.32 -1.23
CA GLY A 88 5.16 3.36 -0.19
C GLY A 88 6.58 2.81 -0.40
N LEU A 89 6.92 2.44 -1.63
CA LEU A 89 8.26 1.96 -1.95
C LEU A 89 9.32 3.07 -1.83
N GLY A 90 9.03 4.29 -2.29
CA GLY A 90 9.91 5.45 -2.12
C GLY A 90 10.22 5.75 -0.66
N PHE A 91 9.21 5.70 0.20
CA PHE A 91 9.37 5.86 1.65
C PHE A 91 10.28 4.79 2.27
N LEU A 92 10.09 3.51 1.92
CA LEU A 92 10.91 2.41 2.42
C LEU A 92 12.37 2.50 1.92
N LEU A 93 12.56 2.86 0.65
CA LEU A 93 13.90 3.04 0.05
C LEU A 93 14.66 4.20 0.70
N ARG A 94 13.98 5.30 1.04
CA ARG A 94 14.56 6.41 1.80
C ARG A 94 15.09 5.92 3.15
N ARG A 95 14.29 5.16 3.89
CA ARG A 95 14.68 4.59 5.19
C ARG A 95 15.85 3.61 5.07
N ALA A 96 15.92 2.87 3.97
CA ALA A 96 17.03 1.96 3.66
C ALA A 96 18.30 2.68 3.14
N GLY A 97 18.31 4.02 3.05
CA GLY A 97 19.45 4.78 2.53
C GLY A 97 19.63 4.71 1.01
N GLN A 98 18.70 4.08 0.28
CA GLN A 98 18.73 3.96 -1.17
C GLN A 98 18.17 5.22 -1.84
N LYS A 99 18.89 6.34 -1.63
CA LYS A 99 18.44 7.70 -1.96
C LYS A 99 17.99 7.85 -3.42
N ARG A 100 18.79 7.36 -4.37
CA ARG A 100 18.49 7.53 -5.82
C ARG A 100 17.21 6.78 -6.23
N ALA A 101 17.07 5.52 -5.82
CA ALA A 101 15.86 4.76 -6.08
C ALA A 101 14.62 5.38 -5.40
N ALA A 102 14.78 5.93 -4.20
CA ALA A 102 13.70 6.66 -3.53
C ALA A 102 13.27 7.92 -4.32
N VAL A 103 14.22 8.68 -4.85
CA VAL A 103 13.96 9.84 -5.73
C VAL A 103 13.14 9.41 -6.94
N ASP A 104 13.51 8.33 -7.62
CA ASP A 104 12.81 7.84 -8.81
C ASP A 104 11.33 7.55 -8.49
N HIS A 105 11.07 6.77 -7.43
CA HIS A 105 9.70 6.41 -7.06
C HIS A 105 8.86 7.60 -6.56
N LEU A 106 9.44 8.49 -5.74
CA LEU A 106 8.72 9.67 -5.25
C LEU A 106 8.44 10.66 -6.39
N SER A 107 9.33 10.77 -7.38
CA SER A 107 9.11 11.59 -8.58
C SER A 107 7.94 11.05 -9.41
N THR A 108 7.87 9.72 -9.62
CA THR A 108 6.72 9.11 -10.32
C THR A 108 5.41 9.36 -9.57
N PHE A 109 5.38 9.22 -8.24
CA PHE A 109 4.19 9.53 -7.44
C PHE A 109 3.73 10.98 -7.62
N LEU A 110 4.66 11.93 -7.63
CA LEU A 110 4.35 13.36 -7.77
C LEU A 110 4.06 13.81 -9.20
N ALA A 111 4.44 13.03 -10.21
CA ALA A 111 4.13 13.31 -11.61
C ALA A 111 2.63 13.10 -11.91
N ASN A 112 1.99 12.14 -11.24
CA ASN A 112 0.55 11.91 -11.33
C ASN A 112 -0.02 11.66 -9.92
N PRO A 113 -0.13 12.71 -9.08
CA PRO A 113 -0.56 12.55 -7.71
C PRO A 113 -2.03 12.12 -7.65
N PRO A 114 -2.38 11.19 -6.75
CA PRO A 114 -3.78 10.86 -6.52
C PRO A 114 -4.55 12.10 -6.05
N GLN A 115 -5.79 12.22 -6.51
CA GLN A 115 -6.69 13.32 -6.14
C GLN A 115 -7.46 12.97 -4.87
N GLY A 116 -7.86 13.97 -4.10
CA GLY A 116 -8.60 13.80 -2.84
C GLY A 116 -7.84 14.36 -1.64
N SER A 117 -8.58 14.82 -0.63
CA SER A 117 -8.00 15.43 0.56
C SER A 117 -7.26 14.41 1.44
N GLU A 118 -7.61 13.14 1.33
CA GLU A 118 -6.95 12.03 2.03
C GLU A 118 -5.48 11.84 1.61
N TYR A 119 -5.09 12.33 0.43
CA TYR A 119 -3.72 12.23 -0.07
C TYR A 119 -2.87 13.48 0.17
N GLU A 120 -3.43 14.58 0.70
CA GLU A 120 -2.71 15.85 0.90
C GLU A 120 -1.45 15.66 1.76
N GLN A 121 -1.56 14.88 2.83
CA GLN A 121 -0.43 14.58 3.71
C GLN A 121 0.65 13.77 2.99
N HIS A 122 0.25 12.77 2.19
CA HIS A 122 1.16 11.94 1.40
C HIS A 122 1.90 12.78 0.35
N ILE A 123 1.20 13.68 -0.34
CA ILE A 123 1.78 14.60 -1.34
C ILE A 123 2.74 15.59 -0.68
N SER A 124 2.34 16.20 0.44
CA SER A 124 3.19 17.13 1.20
C SER A 124 4.48 16.44 1.69
N HIS A 125 4.35 15.25 2.27
CA HIS A 125 5.48 14.45 2.70
C HIS A 125 6.40 14.09 1.52
N ALA A 126 5.85 13.54 0.43
CA ALA A 126 6.64 13.16 -0.73
C ALA A 126 7.45 14.33 -1.31
N ARG A 127 6.85 15.53 -1.40
CA ARG A 127 7.54 16.75 -1.86
C ARG A 127 8.72 17.12 -0.96
N SER A 128 8.50 17.14 0.35
CA SER A 128 9.54 17.47 1.33
C SER A 128 10.69 16.47 1.32
N THR A 129 10.35 15.17 1.27
CA THR A 129 11.34 14.09 1.22
C THR A 129 12.14 14.11 -0.08
N LEU A 130 11.48 14.32 -1.23
CA LEU A 130 12.15 14.43 -2.53
C LEU A 130 13.14 15.60 -2.56
N ALA A 131 12.73 16.79 -2.12
CA ALA A 131 13.60 17.96 -2.06
C ALA A 131 14.80 17.78 -1.11
N THR A 132 14.63 17.01 -0.04
CA THR A 132 15.73 16.68 0.88
C THR A 132 16.69 15.69 0.25
N LEU A 133 16.18 14.62 -0.36
CA LEU A 133 16.98 13.61 -1.03
C LEU A 133 17.83 14.17 -2.18
N MET A 134 17.26 15.06 -2.99
CA MET A 134 17.98 15.68 -4.11
C MET A 134 19.16 16.53 -3.61
N ARG A 135 18.95 17.35 -2.57
CA ARG A 135 20.04 18.13 -1.95
C ARG A 135 21.14 17.23 -1.37
N GLU A 136 20.76 16.14 -0.70
CA GLU A 136 21.73 15.18 -0.15
C GLU A 136 22.56 14.50 -1.25
N LEU A 137 21.97 14.24 -2.42
CA LEU A 137 22.67 13.65 -3.56
C LEU A 137 23.60 14.65 -4.26
N GLU A 138 23.19 15.91 -4.37
CA GLU A 138 24.03 16.99 -4.88
C GLU A 138 25.27 17.20 -4.00
N GLN A 139 25.09 17.29 -2.68
CA GLN A 139 26.20 17.48 -1.74
C GLN A 139 27.17 16.29 -1.73
N GLY A 140 26.65 15.06 -1.71
CA GLY A 140 27.49 13.87 -1.75
C GLY A 140 28.28 13.69 -3.06
N SER A 141 27.88 14.35 -4.15
CA SER A 141 28.64 14.36 -5.40
C SER A 141 29.79 15.37 -5.41
N ALA A 142 29.69 16.44 -4.62
CA ALA A 142 30.74 17.46 -4.52
C ALA A 142 31.91 17.03 -3.61
N ASP A 143 31.65 16.14 -2.64
CA ASP A 143 32.65 15.66 -1.67
C ASP A 143 33.45 14.44 -2.18
N GLY A 144 33.08 13.86 -3.33
CA GLY A 144 33.66 12.62 -3.85
C GLY A 144 34.80 12.78 -4.86
N ASP A 145 35.16 14.01 -5.23
CA ASP A 145 36.10 14.33 -6.33
C ASP A 145 37.41 14.99 -5.84
N GLY A 146 37.81 14.71 -4.60
CA GLY A 146 39.02 15.26 -3.94
C GLY A 146 40.15 14.25 -3.74
#